data_AF-A0A2U3YG64-F1
#
_entry.id   AF-A0A2U3YG64-F1
#
_cell.length_a   1.000
_cell.length_b   1.000
_cell.length_c   1.000
_cell.angle_alpha   90.00
_cell.angle_beta   90.00
_cell.angle_gamma   90.00
#
_symmetry.space_group_name_H-M   'P 1'
#
loop_
_entity.id
_entity.type
_entity.pdbx_description
1 polymer ?
#
loop_
_entity_poly.entity_id
_entity_poly.type
_entity_poly.pdbx_seq_one_letter_code
_entity_poly.pdbx_strand_id
1 'polypeptide(L)'
;MERSIALCNGISQWVQLMVLSRPTPQLRAEVFIKFIQVAQKLHQLQNFNTLMAVIGGLCHSSISRLKETSSHVPHEINKVLGEMTELLSSCRNYDNYRRAYGECTQFKIPILGVHLKDLISLYEAMPDYLEDGKVNVHKLLALYNHINELVQLQEVAPPLEANKDLVHLLTLSLDLYYTEDEIYELSYAREPRNHKAPPLTPSKPPVVVDWASGVSPKPDPKTISKHVQRMVDSVFKNYDHDQDGYISQEEFEKIAASFPFSFCVMDKDREGLISRDEITAYFMRASSIYSKLGLGFPHNFQETTYLKPTFCDNCAGFVSCSLNALG
;
A
#
# COMPACT_ATOMS: atom_id res chain seq x y z
N MET A 1 -4.36 9.78 13.51
CA MET A 1 -3.61 10.47 12.43
C MET A 1 -2.56 9.55 11.81
N GLU A 2 -1.60 9.03 12.60
CA GLU A 2 -0.53 8.13 12.12
C GLU A 2 -1.05 6.92 11.32
N ARG A 3 -2.10 6.24 11.79
CA ARG A 3 -2.72 5.13 11.05
C ARG A 3 -3.28 5.53 9.68
N SER A 4 -3.81 6.74 9.54
CA SER A 4 -4.31 7.23 8.25
C SER A 4 -3.17 7.60 7.31
N ILE A 5 -2.07 8.14 7.84
CA ILE A 5 -0.84 8.40 7.07
C ILE A 5 -0.27 7.07 6.56
N ALA A 6 -0.10 6.12 7.48
CA ALA A 6 0.34 4.76 7.18
C ALA A 6 -0.52 4.10 6.09
N LEU A 7 -1.84 4.23 6.18
CA LEU A 7 -2.75 3.67 5.18
C LEU A 7 -2.56 4.32 3.80
N CYS A 8 -2.46 5.65 3.71
CA CYS A 8 -2.26 6.33 2.42
C CYS A 8 -0.90 5.98 1.79
N ASN A 9 0.15 5.91 2.60
CA ASN A 9 1.47 5.48 2.15
C ASN A 9 1.44 4.01 1.69
N GLY A 10 0.83 3.13 2.48
CA GLY A 10 0.68 1.70 2.16
C GLY A 10 -0.09 1.49 0.88
N ILE A 11 -1.18 2.24 0.64
CA ILE A 11 -1.94 2.19 -0.62
C ILE A 11 -1.08 2.67 -1.80
N SER A 12 -0.33 3.77 -1.63
CA SER A 12 0.54 4.30 -2.68
C SER A 12 1.63 3.29 -3.06
N GLN A 13 2.30 2.70 -2.06
CA GLN A 13 3.31 1.66 -2.27
C GLN A 13 2.70 0.39 -2.86
N TRP A 14 1.52 -0.03 -2.39
CA TRP A 14 0.82 -1.20 -2.92
C TRP A 14 0.48 -1.03 -4.39
N VAL A 15 0.00 0.14 -4.81
CA VAL A 15 -0.22 0.46 -6.23
C VAL A 15 1.08 0.33 -7.03
N GLN A 16 2.18 0.92 -6.54
CA GLN A 16 3.48 0.87 -7.20
C GLN A 16 3.99 -0.58 -7.34
N LEU A 17 3.95 -1.35 -6.24
CA LEU A 17 4.43 -2.73 -6.19
C LEU A 17 3.53 -3.67 -6.99
N MET A 18 2.21 -3.48 -7.01
CA MET A 18 1.30 -4.25 -7.85
C MET A 18 1.61 -4.05 -9.34
N VAL A 19 1.88 -2.81 -9.77
CA VAL A 19 2.34 -2.56 -11.15
C VAL A 19 3.69 -3.24 -11.37
N LEU A 20 4.69 -3.06 -10.51
CA LEU A 20 6.02 -3.64 -10.68
C LEU A 20 6.08 -5.17 -10.54
N SER A 21 5.07 -5.78 -9.92
CA SER A 21 4.98 -7.23 -9.72
C SER A 21 4.79 -7.98 -11.05
N ARG A 22 4.14 -7.37 -12.04
CA ARG A 22 3.89 -8.02 -13.33
C ARG A 22 5.17 -8.04 -14.18
N PRO A 23 5.46 -9.17 -14.85
CA PRO A 23 6.76 -9.37 -15.49
C PRO A 23 6.92 -8.57 -16.79
N THR A 24 5.88 -8.47 -17.61
CA THR A 24 5.94 -7.88 -18.96
C THR A 24 5.31 -6.48 -19.01
N PRO A 25 5.77 -5.57 -19.88
CA PRO A 25 5.18 -4.24 -20.06
C PRO A 25 3.65 -4.23 -20.28
N GLN A 26 3.11 -5.18 -21.03
CA GLN A 26 1.68 -5.27 -21.35
C GLN A 26 0.84 -5.56 -20.10
N LEU A 27 1.19 -6.61 -19.35
CA LEU A 27 0.53 -6.95 -18.08
C LEU A 27 0.67 -5.84 -17.02
N ARG A 28 1.80 -5.11 -17.01
CA ARG A 28 1.97 -3.93 -16.15
C ARG A 28 1.00 -2.81 -16.54
N ALA A 29 0.84 -2.56 -17.84
CA ALA A 29 -0.11 -1.59 -18.36
C ALA A 29 -1.56 -1.97 -18.02
N GLU A 30 -1.93 -3.25 -18.07
CA GLU A 30 -3.26 -3.71 -17.62
C GLU A 30 -3.54 -3.39 -16.14
N VAL A 31 -2.56 -3.64 -15.26
CA VAL A 31 -2.68 -3.28 -13.84
C VAL A 31 -2.78 -1.77 -13.65
N PHE A 32 -1.98 -1.00 -14.40
CA PHE A 32 -2.04 0.46 -14.41
C PHE A 32 -3.43 0.98 -14.79
N ILE A 33 -3.99 0.46 -15.89
CA ILE A 33 -5.34 0.80 -16.39
C ILE A 33 -6.39 0.46 -15.33
N LYS A 34 -6.29 -0.71 -14.68
CA LYS A 34 -7.20 -1.10 -13.61
C LYS A 34 -7.17 -0.12 -12.45
N PHE A 35 -6.00 0.38 -12.05
CA PHE A 35 -5.91 1.39 -10.99
C PHE A 35 -6.49 2.75 -11.39
N ILE A 36 -6.41 3.14 -12.67
CA ILE A 36 -7.12 4.33 -13.17
C ILE A 36 -8.64 4.15 -13.06
N GLN A 37 -9.16 2.96 -13.39
CA GLN A 37 -10.58 2.66 -13.21
C GLN A 37 -10.99 2.69 -11.73
N VAL A 38 -10.15 2.17 -10.83
CA VAL A 38 -10.34 2.30 -9.37
C VAL A 38 -10.36 3.77 -8.96
N ALA A 39 -9.44 4.59 -9.46
CA ALA A 39 -9.42 6.03 -9.19
C ALA A 39 -10.71 6.74 -9.64
N GLN A 40 -11.23 6.41 -10.84
CA GLN A 40 -12.52 6.93 -11.29
C GLN A 40 -13.66 6.55 -10.35
N LYS A 41 -13.68 5.32 -9.83
CA LYS A 41 -14.68 4.88 -8.85
C LYS A 41 -14.52 5.57 -7.50
N LEU A 42 -13.30 5.78 -7.03
CA LEU A 42 -13.04 6.56 -5.81
C LEU A 42 -13.50 8.00 -5.94
N HIS A 43 -13.31 8.62 -7.11
CA HIS A 43 -13.81 9.97 -7.39
C HIS A 43 -15.34 10.00 -7.38
N GLN A 44 -16.01 9.02 -8.00
CA GLN A 44 -17.48 8.89 -7.98
C GLN A 44 -18.03 8.70 -6.55
N LEU A 45 -17.27 8.01 -5.68
CA LEU A 45 -17.61 7.81 -4.26
C LEU A 45 -17.25 9.03 -3.38
N GLN A 46 -16.75 10.12 -3.96
CA GLN A 46 -16.26 11.29 -3.24
C GLN A 46 -15.19 10.95 -2.17
N ASN A 47 -14.40 9.90 -2.42
CA ASN A 47 -13.28 9.50 -1.56
C ASN A 47 -11.96 10.09 -2.09
N PHE A 48 -11.73 11.37 -1.75
CA PHE A 48 -10.56 12.09 -2.25
C PHE A 48 -9.25 11.64 -1.59
N ASN A 49 -9.30 11.15 -0.34
CA ASN A 49 -8.08 10.73 0.36
C ASN A 49 -7.44 9.49 -0.28
N THR A 50 -8.23 8.45 -0.53
CA THR A 50 -7.72 7.24 -1.19
C THR A 50 -7.45 7.50 -2.67
N LEU A 51 -8.23 8.36 -3.33
CA LEU A 51 -7.95 8.81 -4.69
C LEU A 51 -6.57 9.47 -4.79
N MET A 52 -6.22 10.35 -3.83
CA MET A 52 -4.90 10.96 -3.73
C MET A 52 -3.78 9.93 -3.58
N ALA A 53 -3.98 8.89 -2.75
CA ALA A 53 -3.01 7.82 -2.59
C ALA A 53 -2.81 7.01 -3.89
N VAL A 54 -3.89 6.62 -4.58
CA VAL A 54 -3.78 5.86 -5.84
C VAL A 54 -3.11 6.68 -6.93
N ILE A 55 -3.55 7.92 -7.14
CA ILE A 55 -2.96 8.80 -8.17
C ILE A 55 -1.51 9.15 -7.82
N GLY A 56 -1.21 9.43 -6.55
CA GLY A 56 0.17 9.64 -6.09
C GLY A 56 1.07 8.43 -6.37
N GLY A 57 0.57 7.21 -6.15
CA GLY A 57 1.27 5.97 -6.49
C GLY A 57 1.55 5.81 -7.99
N LEU A 58 0.56 6.08 -8.84
CA LEU A 58 0.70 5.98 -10.30
C LEU A 58 1.59 7.07 -10.90
N CYS A 59 1.56 8.28 -10.31
CA CYS A 59 2.41 9.40 -10.71
C CYS A 59 3.82 9.34 -10.11
N HIS A 60 4.12 8.34 -9.27
CA HIS A 60 5.41 8.23 -8.62
C HIS A 60 6.56 8.10 -9.64
N SER A 61 7.76 8.58 -9.27
CA SER A 61 8.93 8.58 -10.15
C SER A 61 9.30 7.16 -10.64
N SER A 62 9.16 6.17 -9.76
CA SER A 62 9.40 4.75 -10.07
C SER A 62 8.41 4.17 -11.07
N ILE A 63 7.20 4.73 -11.22
CA ILE A 63 6.20 4.26 -12.20
C ILE A 63 6.24 5.09 -13.48
N SER A 64 6.31 6.42 -13.38
CA SER A 64 6.32 7.35 -14.52
C SER A 64 7.54 7.19 -15.46
N ARG A 65 8.62 6.57 -14.96
CA ARG A 65 9.80 6.23 -15.77
C ARG A 65 9.61 5.04 -16.71
N LEU A 66 8.59 4.20 -16.49
CA LEU A 66 8.34 2.98 -17.26
C LEU A 66 7.78 3.32 -18.67
N LYS A 67 8.66 3.61 -19.62
CA LYS A 67 8.28 4.06 -20.97
C LYS A 67 7.72 2.94 -21.84
N GLU A 68 8.23 1.72 -21.70
CA GLU A 68 7.69 0.58 -22.43
C GLU A 68 6.29 0.24 -21.92
N THR A 69 6.08 0.29 -20.61
CA THR A 69 4.73 0.12 -20.04
C THR A 69 3.79 1.25 -20.51
N SER A 70 4.27 2.50 -20.51
CA SER A 70 3.46 3.67 -20.92
C SER A 70 3.01 3.61 -22.38
N SER A 71 3.81 3.03 -23.30
CA SER A 71 3.42 2.92 -24.71
C SER A 71 2.30 1.91 -24.95
N HIS A 72 2.05 1.01 -24.00
CA HIS A 72 0.93 0.06 -24.01
C HIS A 72 -0.33 0.61 -23.33
N VAL A 73 -0.29 1.79 -22.72
CA VAL A 73 -1.46 2.41 -22.09
C VAL A 73 -2.23 3.24 -23.13
N PRO A 74 -3.55 3.00 -23.32
CA PRO A 74 -4.37 3.79 -24.24
C PRO A 74 -4.37 5.29 -23.93
N HIS A 75 -4.55 6.13 -24.95
CA HIS A 75 -4.50 7.58 -24.80
C HIS A 75 -5.62 8.11 -23.89
N GLU A 76 -6.80 7.49 -23.94
CA GLU A 76 -7.96 7.82 -23.11
C GLU A 76 -7.64 7.66 -21.62
N ILE A 77 -6.90 6.62 -21.27
CA ILE A 77 -6.47 6.36 -19.88
C ILE A 77 -5.46 7.41 -19.42
N ASN A 78 -4.52 7.80 -20.28
CA ASN A 78 -3.57 8.88 -20.00
C ASN A 78 -4.28 10.23 -19.84
N LYS A 79 -5.36 10.49 -20.61
CA LYS A 79 -6.19 11.68 -20.45
C LYS A 79 -6.87 11.70 -19.08
N VAL A 80 -7.50 10.60 -18.68
CA VAL A 80 -8.13 10.47 -17.35
C VAL A 80 -7.10 10.67 -16.23
N LEU A 81 -5.90 10.10 -16.35
CA LEU A 81 -4.82 10.34 -15.40
C LEU A 81 -4.51 11.84 -15.30
N GLY A 82 -4.36 12.53 -16.44
CA GLY A 82 -4.12 13.96 -16.50
C GLY A 82 -5.21 14.80 -15.81
N GLU A 83 -6.48 14.47 -16.04
CA GLU A 83 -7.63 15.10 -15.39
C GLU A 83 -7.60 14.91 -13.87
N MET A 84 -7.31 13.69 -13.39
CA MET A 84 -7.20 13.39 -11.96
C MET A 84 -5.99 14.08 -11.32
N THR A 85 -4.86 14.15 -12.03
CA THR A 85 -3.67 14.90 -11.59
C THR A 85 -3.96 16.40 -11.45
N GLU A 86 -4.72 16.97 -12.37
CA GLU A 86 -5.11 18.39 -12.32
C GLU A 86 -6.11 18.68 -11.20
N LEU A 87 -7.08 17.79 -10.97
CA LEU A 87 -8.02 17.87 -9.85
C LEU A 87 -7.29 17.88 -8.49
N LEU A 88 -6.28 17.01 -8.34
CA LEU A 88 -5.55 16.81 -7.09
C LEU A 88 -4.29 17.67 -6.96
N SER A 89 -4.07 18.57 -7.91
CA SER A 89 -2.88 19.40 -7.96
C SER A 89 -2.78 20.29 -6.72
N SER A 90 -1.56 20.46 -6.19
CA SER A 90 -1.27 21.38 -5.09
C SER A 90 -1.26 22.86 -5.50
N CYS A 91 -1.41 23.16 -6.80
CA CYS A 91 -1.51 24.51 -7.33
C CYS A 91 -2.54 25.35 -6.56
N ARG A 92 -2.16 26.60 -6.22
CA ARG A 92 -3.01 27.56 -5.51
C ARG A 92 -3.65 26.99 -4.24
N ASN A 93 -2.91 26.18 -3.48
CA ASN A 93 -3.37 25.49 -2.27
C ASN A 93 -4.57 24.55 -2.54
N TYR A 94 -4.43 23.69 -3.55
CA TYR A 94 -5.43 22.68 -3.92
C TYR A 94 -6.79 23.28 -4.32
N ASP A 95 -6.80 24.39 -5.09
CA ASP A 95 -8.03 25.13 -5.41
C ASP A 95 -9.07 24.28 -6.17
N ASN A 96 -8.62 23.46 -7.13
CA ASN A 96 -9.48 22.55 -7.87
C ASN A 96 -10.14 21.49 -6.95
N TYR A 97 -9.34 20.82 -6.12
CA TYR A 97 -9.85 19.88 -5.12
C TYR A 97 -10.83 20.57 -4.15
N ARG A 98 -10.50 21.76 -3.63
CA ARG A 98 -11.36 22.48 -2.69
C ARG A 98 -12.70 22.84 -3.31
N ARG A 99 -12.73 23.27 -4.57
CA ARG A 99 -13.95 23.55 -5.32
C ARG A 99 -14.81 22.29 -5.45
N ALA A 100 -14.22 21.20 -5.95
CA ALA A 100 -14.90 19.92 -6.12
C ALA A 100 -15.42 19.37 -4.78
N TYR A 101 -14.62 19.45 -3.71
CA TYR A 101 -14.99 19.01 -2.36
C TYR A 101 -16.13 19.85 -1.74
N GLY A 102 -16.19 21.14 -2.08
CA GLY A 102 -17.27 22.04 -1.66
C GLY A 102 -18.61 21.73 -2.35
N GLU A 103 -18.58 21.21 -3.57
CA GLU A 103 -19.76 20.78 -4.33
C GLU A 103 -20.28 19.39 -3.90
N CYS A 104 -19.46 18.61 -3.19
CA CYS A 104 -19.81 17.27 -2.71
C CYS A 104 -20.84 17.31 -1.57
N THR A 105 -21.86 16.46 -1.67
CA THR A 105 -22.92 16.30 -0.66
C THR A 105 -22.93 14.88 -0.10
N GLN A 106 -23.55 14.68 1.07
CA GLN A 106 -23.64 13.37 1.74
C GLN A 106 -22.26 12.80 2.13
N PHE A 107 -22.00 11.53 1.81
CA PHE A 107 -20.77 10.83 2.16
C PHE A 107 -19.58 11.37 1.36
N LYS A 108 -18.55 11.86 2.05
CA LYS A 108 -17.29 12.31 1.44
C LYS A 108 -16.12 12.07 2.37
N ILE A 109 -14.97 11.70 1.79
CA ILE A 109 -13.71 11.56 2.54
C ILE A 109 -12.74 12.65 2.08
N PRO A 110 -12.36 13.58 2.96
CA PRO A 110 -11.45 14.67 2.62
C PRO A 110 -10.01 14.18 2.52
N ILE A 111 -9.20 14.87 1.72
CA ILE A 111 -7.74 14.76 1.79
C ILE A 111 -7.31 15.38 3.13
N LEU A 112 -7.19 14.57 4.18
CA LEU A 112 -6.94 15.02 5.55
C LEU A 112 -5.68 15.89 5.63
N GLY A 113 -4.62 15.57 4.87
CA GLY A 113 -3.39 16.35 4.83
C GLY A 113 -3.58 17.82 4.46
N VAL A 114 -4.58 18.15 3.63
CA VAL A 114 -4.89 19.53 3.24
C VAL A 114 -5.55 20.28 4.41
N HIS A 115 -6.56 19.69 5.03
CA HIS A 115 -7.28 20.29 6.16
C HIS A 115 -6.41 20.38 7.43
N LEU A 116 -5.48 19.44 7.64
CA LEU A 116 -4.51 19.52 8.73
C LEU A 116 -3.54 20.69 8.55
N LYS A 117 -3.12 21.00 7.32
CA LYS A 117 -2.31 22.20 7.03
C LYS A 117 -3.08 23.48 7.35
N ASP A 118 -4.38 23.51 7.07
CA ASP A 118 -5.25 24.63 7.42
C ASP A 118 -5.37 24.81 8.93
N LEU A 119 -5.53 23.71 9.69
CA LEU A 119 -5.54 23.73 11.15
C LEU A 119 -4.23 24.24 11.75
N ILE A 120 -3.09 23.79 11.23
CA ILE A 120 -1.77 24.26 11.67
C ILE A 120 -1.63 25.76 11.40
N SER A 121 -1.98 26.18 10.18
CA SER A 121 -1.91 27.60 9.79
C SER A 121 -2.79 28.48 10.68
N LEU A 122 -4.00 28.02 11.01
CA LEU A 122 -4.91 28.71 11.93
C LEU A 122 -4.36 28.75 13.36
N TYR A 123 -3.77 27.64 13.82
CA TYR A 123 -3.16 27.54 15.14
C TYR A 123 -1.96 28.49 15.29
N GLU A 124 -1.12 28.60 14.26
CA GLU A 124 0.06 29.48 14.26
C GLU A 124 -0.29 30.96 14.06
N ALA A 125 -1.38 31.26 13.35
CA ALA A 125 -1.78 32.63 13.04
C ALA A 125 -2.36 33.41 14.24
N MET A 126 -2.83 32.73 15.29
CA MET A 126 -3.47 33.36 16.44
C MET A 126 -2.78 33.00 17.76
N PRO A 127 -2.54 33.96 18.67
CA PRO A 127 -1.97 33.66 19.99
C PRO A 127 -3.00 32.98 20.89
N ASP A 128 -2.53 32.14 21.82
CA ASP A 128 -3.38 31.45 22.79
C ASP A 128 -4.01 32.41 23.82
N TYR A 129 -3.26 33.45 24.18
CA TYR A 129 -3.67 34.50 25.09
C TYR A 129 -3.61 35.86 24.40
N LEU A 130 -4.57 36.72 24.74
CA LEU A 130 -4.57 38.12 24.34
C LEU A 130 -3.54 38.91 25.18
N GLU A 131 -3.23 40.14 24.76
CA GLU A 131 -2.27 41.01 25.45
C GLU A 131 -2.67 41.32 26.90
N ASP A 132 -3.95 41.24 27.24
CA ASP A 132 -4.48 41.43 28.58
C ASP A 132 -4.45 40.14 29.45
N GLY A 133 -3.81 39.08 28.96
CA GLY A 133 -3.66 37.80 29.65
C GLY A 133 -4.91 36.91 29.62
N LYS A 134 -5.99 37.32 28.94
CA LYS A 134 -7.20 36.48 28.79
C LYS A 134 -7.03 35.46 27.67
N VAL A 135 -7.75 34.35 27.77
CA VAL A 135 -7.77 33.31 26.73
C VAL A 135 -8.39 33.84 25.44
N ASN A 136 -7.75 33.56 24.30
CA ASN A 136 -8.25 33.94 22.99
C ASN A 136 -9.38 33.00 22.53
N VAL A 137 -10.62 33.35 22.87
CA VAL A 137 -11.81 32.59 22.49
C VAL A 137 -12.04 32.51 20.97
N HIS A 138 -11.54 33.48 20.20
CA HIS A 138 -11.66 33.47 18.73
C HIS A 138 -10.82 32.34 18.13
N LYS A 139 -9.60 32.13 18.63
CA LYS A 139 -8.75 30.99 18.24
C LYS A 139 -9.44 29.67 18.53
N LEU A 140 -9.97 29.52 19.74
CA LEU A 140 -10.68 28.30 20.16
C LEU A 140 -11.93 28.04 19.29
N LEU A 141 -12.74 29.06 19.03
CA LEU A 141 -13.94 28.93 18.21
C LEU A 141 -13.59 28.55 16.75
N ALA A 142 -12.55 29.18 16.19
CA ALA A 142 -12.13 28.90 14.82
C ALA A 142 -11.56 27.47 14.67
N LEU A 143 -10.74 27.02 15.63
CA LEU A 143 -10.27 25.62 15.71
C LEU A 143 -11.45 24.66 15.87
N TYR A 144 -12.36 24.95 16.79
CA TYR A 144 -13.55 24.13 17.04
C TYR A 144 -14.38 23.96 15.78
N ASN A 145 -14.69 25.04 15.07
CA ASN A 145 -15.52 24.97 13.86
C ASN A 145 -14.90 24.06 12.80
N HIS A 146 -13.60 24.18 12.57
CA HIS A 146 -12.89 23.38 11.56
C HIS A 146 -12.76 21.90 11.98
N ILE A 147 -12.47 21.63 13.26
CA ILE A 147 -12.43 20.25 13.79
C ILE A 147 -13.82 19.62 13.75
N ASN A 148 -14.85 20.37 14.15
CA ASN A 148 -16.22 19.90 14.20
C ASN A 148 -16.73 19.54 12.80
N GLU A 149 -16.40 20.32 11.77
CA GLU A 149 -16.69 19.95 10.37
C GLU A 149 -16.10 18.57 10.03
N LEU A 150 -14.83 18.31 10.37
CA LEU A 150 -14.18 17.03 10.10
C LEU A 150 -14.78 15.86 10.91
N VAL A 151 -15.24 16.12 12.13
CA VAL A 151 -15.90 15.12 12.98
C VAL A 151 -17.28 14.76 12.43
N GLN A 152 -18.06 15.74 11.97
CA GLN A 152 -19.39 15.53 11.40
C GLN A 152 -19.37 14.61 10.17
N LEU A 153 -18.28 14.59 9.41
CA LEU A 153 -18.12 13.67 8.27
C LEU A 153 -18.19 12.19 8.67
N GLN A 154 -17.89 11.85 9.94
CA GLN A 154 -17.91 10.48 10.44
C GLN A 154 -19.31 10.00 10.79
N GLU A 155 -20.29 10.89 10.87
CA GLU A 155 -21.69 10.55 11.19
C GLU A 155 -22.43 9.93 9.99
N VAL A 156 -21.95 10.22 8.77
CA VAL A 156 -22.53 9.69 7.54
C VAL A 156 -21.86 8.37 7.17
N ALA A 157 -22.62 7.28 7.21
CA ALA A 157 -22.11 5.97 6.83
C ALA A 157 -21.80 5.89 5.31
N PRO A 158 -20.77 5.11 4.91
CA PRO A 158 -20.50 4.84 3.50
C PRO A 158 -21.71 4.21 2.78
N PRO A 159 -21.97 4.53 1.51
CA PRO A 159 -23.11 4.00 0.74
C PRO A 159 -22.86 2.58 0.21
N LEU A 160 -22.18 1.74 0.99
CA LEU A 160 -21.71 0.41 0.57
C LEU A 160 -21.69 -0.56 1.75
N GLU A 161 -21.95 -1.82 1.46
CA GLU A 161 -21.87 -2.91 2.44
C GLU A 161 -20.45 -3.47 2.49
N ALA A 162 -19.92 -3.63 3.71
CA ALA A 162 -18.55 -4.07 3.91
C ALA A 162 -18.45 -5.60 3.85
N ASN A 163 -17.82 -6.14 2.81
CA ASN A 163 -17.36 -7.52 2.80
C ASN A 163 -16.09 -7.64 3.67
N LYS A 164 -16.23 -8.26 4.85
CA LYS A 164 -15.13 -8.40 5.83
C LYS A 164 -13.96 -9.24 5.32
N ASP A 165 -14.23 -10.22 4.47
CA ASP A 165 -13.21 -11.13 3.95
C ASP A 165 -12.28 -10.37 2.97
N LEU A 166 -12.87 -9.52 2.12
CA LEU A 166 -12.09 -8.59 1.25
C LEU A 166 -11.35 -7.53 2.07
N VAL A 167 -11.95 -7.03 3.15
CA VAL A 167 -11.27 -6.10 4.05
C VAL A 167 -10.05 -6.75 4.71
N HIS A 168 -10.13 -8.01 5.13
CA HIS A 168 -9.00 -8.73 5.69
C HIS A 168 -7.88 -8.92 4.67
N LEU A 169 -8.22 -9.29 3.43
CA LEU A 169 -7.27 -9.39 2.32
C LEU A 169 -6.55 -8.05 2.10
N LEU A 170 -7.31 -6.97 1.91
CA LEU A 170 -6.73 -5.64 1.69
C LEU A 170 -5.90 -5.16 2.88
N THR A 171 -6.34 -5.43 4.11
CA THR A 171 -5.60 -5.02 5.31
C THR A 171 -4.22 -5.66 5.33
N LEU A 172 -4.12 -6.95 5.01
CA LEU A 172 -2.83 -7.65 4.94
C LEU A 172 -2.00 -7.20 3.73
N SER A 173 -2.63 -6.98 2.56
CA SER A 173 -1.92 -6.53 1.35
C SER A 173 -1.32 -5.13 1.47
N LEU A 174 -1.81 -4.31 2.40
CA LEU A 174 -1.36 -2.93 2.61
C LEU A 174 -0.28 -2.79 3.69
N ASP A 175 0.07 -3.86 4.40
CA ASP A 175 1.17 -3.89 5.40
C ASP A 175 2.55 -3.96 4.70
N LEU A 176 2.86 -2.94 3.90
CA LEU A 176 4.08 -2.84 3.10
C LEU A 176 5.03 -1.79 3.67
N TYR A 177 6.30 -2.14 3.79
CA TYR A 177 7.34 -1.27 4.37
C TYR A 177 8.57 -1.22 3.46
N TYR A 178 8.36 -0.80 2.21
CA TYR A 178 9.45 -0.58 1.27
C TYR A 178 10.01 0.84 1.39
N THR A 179 11.32 0.98 1.18
CA THR A 179 11.92 2.30 0.98
C THR A 179 11.71 2.78 -0.45
N GLU A 180 11.77 4.09 -0.66
CA GLU A 180 11.71 4.69 -2.00
C GLU A 180 12.81 4.13 -2.90
N ASP A 181 14.02 3.94 -2.37
CA ASP A 181 15.15 3.35 -3.09
C ASP A 181 14.87 1.91 -3.53
N GLU A 182 14.28 1.07 -2.67
CA GLU A 182 13.94 -0.31 -3.03
C GLU A 182 12.90 -0.37 -4.15
N ILE A 183 11.87 0.48 -4.11
CA ILE A 183 10.86 0.56 -5.16
C ILE A 183 11.48 1.07 -6.46
N TYR A 184 12.40 2.04 -6.36
CA TYR A 184 13.13 2.55 -7.51
C TYR A 184 14.03 1.49 -8.15
N GLU A 185 14.77 0.71 -7.36
CA GLU A 185 15.60 -0.40 -7.84
C GLU A 185 14.75 -1.49 -8.51
N LEU A 186 13.58 -1.85 -7.94
CA LEU A 186 12.63 -2.74 -8.59
C LEU A 186 12.17 -2.21 -9.95
N SER A 187 11.86 -0.91 -10.02
CA SER A 187 11.51 -0.27 -11.30
C SER A 187 12.65 -0.28 -12.30
N TYR A 188 13.87 0.00 -11.85
CA TYR A 188 15.06 0.00 -12.69
C TYR A 188 15.37 -1.39 -13.24
N ALA A 189 15.25 -2.43 -12.41
CA ALA A 189 15.41 -3.82 -12.81
C ALA A 189 14.37 -4.24 -13.87
N ARG A 190 13.15 -3.69 -13.83
CA ARG A 190 12.10 -3.98 -14.81
C ARG A 190 12.28 -3.25 -16.14
N GLU A 191 12.74 -2.00 -16.11
CA GLU A 191 13.03 -1.21 -17.32
C GLU A 191 14.33 -0.42 -17.13
N PRO A 192 15.50 -1.00 -17.49
CA PRO A 192 16.80 -0.34 -17.41
C PRO A 192 16.86 0.90 -18.31
N ARG A 193 17.63 1.92 -17.93
CA ARG A 193 17.80 3.09 -18.80
C ARG A 193 18.58 2.71 -20.06
N ASN A 194 17.94 2.87 -21.22
CA ASN A 194 18.61 2.69 -22.51
C ASN A 194 19.43 3.95 -22.83
N HIS A 195 20.74 3.82 -23.07
CA HIS A 195 21.67 4.94 -23.34
C HIS A 195 21.36 5.78 -24.61
N LYS A 196 20.27 5.47 -25.33
CA LYS A 196 19.84 6.15 -26.56
C LYS A 196 18.66 7.11 -26.38
N ALA A 197 18.15 7.31 -25.16
CA ALA A 197 17.02 8.22 -24.93
C ALA A 197 17.48 9.69 -24.81
N PRO A 198 16.80 10.65 -25.48
CA PRO A 198 17.09 12.08 -25.31
C PRO A 198 16.76 12.58 -23.89
N PRO A 199 17.32 13.74 -23.46
CA PRO A 199 17.14 14.26 -22.12
C PRO A 199 15.67 14.55 -21.80
N LEU A 200 15.31 14.34 -20.52
CA LEU A 200 13.98 14.53 -19.97
C LEU A 200 13.42 15.94 -20.25
N THR A 201 12.22 16.01 -20.85
CA THR A 201 11.36 17.19 -20.68
C THR A 201 10.72 17.13 -19.29
N PRO A 202 10.57 18.25 -18.56
CA PRO A 202 9.95 18.23 -17.24
C PRO A 202 8.48 17.85 -17.37
N SER A 203 8.12 16.65 -16.92
CA SER A 203 6.72 16.34 -16.67
C SER A 203 6.19 17.26 -15.56
N LYS A 204 4.92 17.64 -15.65
CA LYS A 204 4.21 18.44 -14.64
C LYS A 204 4.57 17.96 -13.22
N PRO A 205 4.69 18.87 -12.23
CA PRO A 205 5.12 18.50 -10.89
C PRO A 205 4.28 17.32 -10.38
N PRO A 206 4.92 16.29 -9.81
CA PRO A 206 4.19 15.11 -9.35
C PRO A 206 3.11 15.51 -8.36
N VAL A 207 2.00 14.78 -8.35
CA VAL A 207 1.03 14.84 -7.25
C VAL A 207 1.72 14.24 -6.04
N VAL A 208 2.39 15.09 -5.25
CA VAL A 208 3.17 14.63 -4.10
C VAL A 208 2.25 14.47 -2.89
N VAL A 209 2.19 13.25 -2.35
CA VAL A 209 1.59 12.96 -1.05
C VAL A 209 2.61 13.33 0.05
N ASP A 210 3.00 14.60 0.14
CA ASP A 210 4.17 15.04 0.93
C ASP A 210 3.87 15.23 2.44
N TRP A 211 2.59 15.16 2.84
CA TRP A 211 2.18 15.39 4.22
C TRP A 211 2.47 14.22 5.17
N ALA A 212 3.16 13.18 4.67
CA ALA A 212 3.35 11.89 5.31
C ALA A 212 4.81 11.54 5.67
N SER A 213 5.77 12.41 5.35
CA SER A 213 7.21 12.08 5.37
C SER A 213 7.86 11.95 6.76
N GLY A 214 7.13 12.26 7.84
CA GLY A 214 7.68 12.28 9.21
C GLY A 214 7.42 11.04 10.06
N VAL A 215 6.50 10.15 9.66
CA VAL A 215 6.12 8.97 10.45
C VAL A 215 6.04 7.75 9.55
N SER A 216 7.16 7.07 9.34
CA SER A 216 7.14 5.71 8.83
C SER A 216 6.54 4.84 9.93
N PRO A 217 5.33 4.26 9.76
CA PRO A 217 4.79 3.35 10.75
C PRO A 217 5.82 2.24 10.99
N LYS A 218 6.10 1.92 12.25
CA LYS A 218 6.89 0.73 12.56
C LYS A 218 5.95 -0.48 12.48
N PRO A 219 6.38 -1.57 11.84
CA PRO A 219 5.59 -2.78 11.81
C PRO A 219 5.45 -3.35 13.23
N ASP A 220 4.22 -3.66 13.65
CA ASP A 220 3.92 -4.30 14.93
C ASP A 220 3.68 -5.81 14.71
N PRO A 221 4.55 -6.69 15.22
CA PRO A 221 4.42 -8.15 15.07
C PRO A 221 3.04 -8.68 15.48
N LYS A 222 2.45 -8.13 16.54
CA LYS A 222 1.14 -8.59 17.05
C LYS A 222 0.00 -8.23 16.11
N THR A 223 0.06 -7.05 15.51
CA THR A 223 -0.94 -6.59 14.54
C THR A 223 -0.84 -7.40 13.25
N ILE A 224 0.36 -7.61 12.73
CA ILE A 224 0.59 -8.41 11.53
C ILE A 224 0.12 -9.86 11.73
N SER A 225 0.48 -10.49 12.85
CA SER A 225 0.03 -11.86 13.16
C SER A 225 -1.51 -11.97 13.20
N LYS A 226 -2.20 -10.97 13.76
CA LYS A 226 -3.67 -10.90 13.73
C LYS A 226 -4.23 -10.73 12.32
N HIS A 227 -3.58 -9.94 11.47
CA HIS A 227 -3.99 -9.77 10.07
C HIS A 227 -3.83 -11.07 9.28
N VAL A 228 -2.70 -11.76 9.45
CA VAL A 228 -2.46 -13.08 8.85
C VAL A 228 -3.52 -14.07 9.28
N GLN A 229 -3.81 -14.18 10.58
CA GLN A 229 -4.81 -15.12 11.08
C GLN A 229 -6.20 -14.86 10.48
N ARG A 230 -6.65 -13.60 10.47
CA ARG A 230 -7.94 -13.22 9.87
C ARG A 230 -8.00 -13.49 8.37
N MET A 231 -6.88 -13.31 7.66
CA MET A 231 -6.78 -13.63 6.25
C MET A 231 -6.92 -15.13 6.02
N VAL A 232 -6.17 -15.95 6.76
CA VAL A 232 -6.28 -17.41 6.70
C VAL A 232 -7.72 -17.86 6.99
N ASP A 233 -8.36 -17.34 8.05
CA ASP A 233 -9.77 -17.62 8.36
C ASP A 233 -10.70 -17.29 7.19
N SER A 234 -10.48 -16.15 6.54
CA SER A 234 -11.29 -15.69 5.41
C SER A 234 -11.08 -16.54 4.16
N VAL A 235 -9.86 -17.01 3.91
CA VAL A 235 -9.52 -17.88 2.78
C VAL A 235 -10.25 -19.22 2.92
N PHE A 236 -10.08 -19.91 4.05
CA PHE A 236 -10.73 -21.20 4.29
C PHE A 236 -12.25 -21.08 4.25
N LYS A 237 -12.82 -20.05 4.88
CA LYS A 237 -14.27 -19.82 4.82
C LYS A 237 -14.83 -19.68 3.39
N ASN A 238 -14.05 -19.15 2.45
CA ASN A 238 -14.52 -18.86 1.09
C ASN A 238 -14.13 -19.93 0.05
N TYR A 239 -13.08 -20.71 0.30
CA TYR A 239 -12.50 -21.64 -0.69
C TYR A 239 -12.44 -23.10 -0.22
N ASP A 240 -12.49 -23.37 1.09
CA ASP A 240 -12.62 -24.74 1.64
C ASP A 240 -14.11 -25.08 1.77
N HIS A 241 -14.69 -25.56 0.67
CA HIS A 241 -16.13 -25.82 0.56
C HIS A 241 -16.58 -27.13 1.22
N ASP A 242 -15.70 -28.12 1.27
CA ASP A 242 -15.94 -29.44 1.85
C ASP A 242 -15.44 -29.56 3.31
N GLN A 243 -14.81 -28.51 3.83
CA GLN A 243 -14.32 -28.39 5.22
C GLN A 243 -13.27 -29.46 5.55
N ASP A 244 -12.47 -29.82 4.56
CA ASP A 244 -11.42 -30.82 4.70
C ASP A 244 -10.12 -30.22 5.27
N GLY A 245 -10.04 -28.89 5.35
CA GLY A 245 -8.88 -28.16 5.84
C GLY A 245 -7.80 -27.89 4.79
N TYR A 246 -8.12 -28.08 3.51
CA TYR A 246 -7.27 -27.86 2.36
C TYR A 246 -7.93 -26.93 1.33
N ILE A 247 -7.12 -26.33 0.47
CA ILE A 247 -7.59 -25.66 -0.76
C ILE A 247 -6.72 -26.09 -1.93
N SER A 248 -7.26 -26.00 -3.15
CA SER A 248 -6.47 -26.31 -4.34
C SER A 248 -5.38 -25.28 -4.62
N GLN A 249 -4.26 -25.73 -5.20
CA GLN A 249 -3.17 -24.87 -5.64
C GLN A 249 -3.64 -23.75 -6.59
N GLU A 250 -4.57 -24.04 -7.51
CA GLU A 250 -5.09 -23.05 -8.48
C GLU A 250 -5.89 -21.93 -7.81
N GLU A 251 -6.67 -22.25 -6.78
CA GLU A 251 -7.43 -21.25 -6.01
C GLU A 251 -6.49 -20.38 -5.20
N PHE A 252 -5.48 -20.99 -4.59
CA PHE A 252 -4.47 -20.25 -3.86
C PHE A 252 -3.66 -19.31 -4.76
N GLU A 253 -3.29 -19.72 -5.97
CA GLU A 253 -2.57 -18.87 -6.92
C GLU A 253 -3.36 -17.60 -7.29
N LYS A 254 -4.69 -17.69 -7.38
CA LYS A 254 -5.55 -16.51 -7.61
C LYS A 254 -5.49 -15.54 -6.43
N ILE A 255 -5.41 -16.05 -5.20
CA ILE A 255 -5.29 -15.24 -3.98
C ILE A 255 -3.89 -14.63 -3.89
N ALA A 256 -2.85 -15.45 -4.09
CA ALA A 256 -1.45 -15.05 -4.11
C ALA A 256 -1.17 -13.95 -5.14
N ALA A 257 -1.86 -13.97 -6.30
CA ALA A 257 -1.73 -12.93 -7.33
C ALA A 257 -2.16 -11.51 -6.87
N SER A 258 -2.86 -11.40 -5.72
CA SER A 258 -3.23 -10.13 -5.07
C SER A 258 -2.12 -9.56 -4.17
N PHE A 259 -1.08 -10.35 -3.87
CA PHE A 259 0.08 -9.96 -3.08
C PHE A 259 1.30 -9.78 -3.99
N PRO A 260 1.95 -8.61 -4.01
CA PRO A 260 3.03 -8.34 -4.95
C PRO A 260 4.33 -9.05 -4.53
N PHE A 261 4.96 -9.82 -5.43
CA PHE A 261 6.25 -10.49 -5.19
C PHE A 261 6.26 -11.57 -4.10
N SER A 262 5.11 -12.09 -3.68
CA SER A 262 5.05 -13.21 -2.74
C SER A 262 5.40 -14.53 -3.44
N PHE A 263 6.65 -14.95 -3.32
CA PHE A 263 7.10 -16.27 -3.73
C PHE A 263 7.28 -17.15 -2.51
N CYS A 264 6.48 -18.21 -2.42
CA CYS A 264 6.84 -19.35 -1.58
C CYS A 264 6.40 -20.63 -2.26
N VAL A 265 7.37 -21.53 -2.45
CA VAL A 265 7.16 -22.91 -2.87
C VAL A 265 6.64 -23.64 -1.64
N MET A 266 5.33 -23.88 -1.60
CA MET A 266 4.63 -24.41 -0.42
C MET A 266 3.88 -25.69 -0.73
N ASP A 267 4.35 -26.45 -1.71
CA ASP A 267 3.91 -27.82 -1.86
C ASP A 267 4.99 -28.72 -1.25
N LYS A 268 4.98 -28.81 0.10
CA LYS A 268 5.91 -29.71 0.81
C LYS A 268 5.56 -31.17 0.53
N ASP A 269 4.29 -31.43 0.27
CA ASP A 269 3.73 -32.78 0.20
C ASP A 269 3.53 -33.27 -1.26
N ARG A 270 3.61 -32.37 -2.25
CA ARG A 270 3.52 -32.60 -3.70
C ARG A 270 2.15 -33.11 -4.17
N GLU A 271 1.09 -32.75 -3.48
CA GLU A 271 -0.26 -33.26 -3.74
C GLU A 271 -1.17 -32.24 -4.46
N GLY A 272 -0.69 -30.99 -4.67
CA GLY A 272 -1.50 -29.93 -5.27
C GLY A 272 -2.61 -29.37 -4.38
N LEU A 273 -2.62 -29.78 -3.11
CA LEU A 273 -3.49 -29.30 -2.04
C LEU A 273 -2.64 -28.53 -1.03
N ILE A 274 -3.16 -27.41 -0.54
CA ILE A 274 -2.45 -26.55 0.41
C ILE A 274 -3.20 -26.55 1.73
N SER A 275 -2.50 -26.94 2.78
CA SER A 275 -3.03 -26.99 4.14
C SER A 275 -3.11 -25.60 4.79
N ARG A 276 -3.90 -25.52 5.87
CA ARG A 276 -4.02 -24.30 6.67
C ARG A 276 -2.71 -23.79 7.26
N ASP A 277 -1.85 -24.71 7.70
CA ASP A 277 -0.53 -24.37 8.22
C ASP A 277 0.40 -23.85 7.12
N GLU A 278 0.29 -24.40 5.92
CA GLU A 278 1.03 -23.92 4.75
C GLU A 278 0.62 -22.50 4.34
N ILE A 279 -0.67 -22.22 4.23
CA ILE A 279 -1.15 -20.86 3.93
C ILE A 279 -0.74 -19.87 5.03
N THR A 280 -0.82 -20.29 6.29
CA THR A 280 -0.37 -19.46 7.42
C THR A 280 1.11 -19.14 7.31
N ALA A 281 1.95 -20.12 7.03
CA ALA A 281 3.38 -19.92 6.83
C ALA A 281 3.69 -19.07 5.58
N TYR A 282 2.90 -19.19 4.50
CA TYR A 282 3.00 -18.34 3.33
C TYR A 282 2.81 -16.87 3.70
N PHE A 283 1.67 -16.54 4.33
CA PHE A 283 1.34 -15.17 4.67
C PHE A 283 2.25 -14.61 5.76
N MET A 284 2.69 -15.42 6.73
CA MET A 284 3.69 -15.01 7.71
C MET A 284 5.03 -14.66 7.06
N ARG A 285 5.48 -15.46 6.07
CA ARG A 285 6.72 -15.20 5.33
C ARG A 285 6.61 -13.98 4.43
N ALA A 286 5.50 -13.86 3.68
CA ALA A 286 5.23 -12.67 2.87
C ALA A 286 5.21 -11.41 3.74
N SER A 287 4.50 -11.45 4.87
CA SER A 287 4.46 -10.36 5.84
C SER A 287 5.83 -10.08 6.46
N SER A 288 6.65 -11.09 6.74
CA SER A 288 8.02 -10.94 7.23
C SER A 288 8.89 -10.18 6.22
N ILE A 289 8.78 -10.51 4.93
CA ILE A 289 9.49 -9.81 3.85
C ILE A 289 9.00 -8.37 3.75
N TYR A 290 7.68 -8.16 3.69
CA TYR A 290 7.10 -6.83 3.52
C TYR A 290 7.31 -5.92 4.72
N SER A 291 7.32 -6.48 5.94
CA SER A 291 7.53 -5.73 7.18
C SER A 291 8.98 -5.65 7.62
N LYS A 292 9.90 -6.37 6.96
CA LYS A 292 11.30 -6.50 7.40
C LYS A 292 11.46 -6.98 8.85
N LEU A 293 10.39 -7.54 9.44
CA LEU A 293 10.43 -8.20 10.73
C LEU A 293 10.80 -9.65 10.48
N GLY A 294 11.80 -10.17 11.19
CA GLY A 294 12.08 -11.61 11.23
C GLY A 294 10.99 -12.39 11.98
N LEU A 295 9.78 -12.42 11.41
CA LEU A 295 8.63 -13.14 11.96
C LEU A 295 8.77 -14.62 11.62
N GLY A 296 9.10 -15.42 12.64
CA GLY A 296 9.13 -16.87 12.56
C GLY A 296 8.47 -17.47 13.79
N PHE A 297 8.04 -18.72 13.68
CA PHE A 297 7.60 -19.48 14.84
C PHE A 297 8.79 -19.75 15.77
N PRO A 298 8.62 -19.69 17.10
CA PRO A 298 9.67 -20.08 18.02
C PRO A 298 9.96 -21.57 17.84
N HIS A 299 11.20 -21.88 17.45
CA HIS A 299 11.72 -23.24 17.42
C HIS A 299 12.85 -23.36 18.45
N ASN A 300 12.92 -24.50 19.12
CA ASN A 300 14.04 -24.85 20.00
C ASN A 300 15.21 -25.32 19.12
N PHE A 301 15.91 -24.38 18.50
CA PHE A 301 17.08 -24.70 17.68
C PHE A 301 18.21 -25.26 18.53
N GLN A 302 18.80 -26.35 18.06
CA GLN A 302 20.04 -26.91 18.58
C GLN A 302 21.07 -26.91 17.46
N GLU A 303 22.27 -26.42 17.75
CA GLU A 303 23.37 -26.49 16.81
C GLU A 303 23.67 -27.96 16.51
N THR A 304 23.59 -28.33 15.23
CA THR A 304 23.71 -29.72 14.78
C THR A 304 24.77 -29.78 13.70
N THR A 305 25.78 -30.63 13.89
CA THR A 305 26.78 -30.91 12.85
C THR A 305 26.25 -31.96 11.88
N TYR A 306 26.02 -31.55 10.63
CA TYR A 306 25.55 -32.46 9.59
C TYR A 306 26.72 -33.19 8.92
N LEU A 307 26.74 -34.52 9.05
CA LEU A 307 27.76 -35.39 8.41
C LEU A 307 27.47 -35.69 6.94
N LYS A 308 26.30 -35.29 6.45
CA LYS A 308 25.84 -35.50 5.07
C LYS A 308 25.39 -34.16 4.46
N PRO A 309 25.50 -33.98 3.14
CA PRO A 309 24.96 -32.84 2.42
C PRO A 309 23.49 -32.61 2.83
N THR A 310 23.21 -31.44 3.41
CA THR A 310 21.89 -31.06 3.94
C THR A 310 21.50 -29.70 3.38
N PHE A 311 20.20 -29.48 3.19
CA PHE A 311 19.65 -28.20 2.78
C PHE A 311 18.91 -27.55 3.95
N CYS A 312 18.94 -26.23 4.01
CA CYS A 312 18.21 -25.47 5.00
C CYS A 312 16.72 -25.53 4.67
N ASP A 313 15.91 -26.06 5.57
CA ASP A 313 14.45 -26.15 5.37
C ASP A 313 13.77 -24.78 5.23
N ASN A 314 14.41 -23.70 5.68
CA ASN A 314 13.85 -22.36 5.59
C ASN A 314 14.14 -21.66 4.24
N CYS A 315 15.39 -21.69 3.78
CA CYS A 315 15.81 -20.98 2.56
C CYS A 315 16.08 -21.90 1.36
N ALA A 316 15.91 -23.22 1.53
CA ALA A 316 16.29 -24.27 0.57
C ALA A 316 17.77 -24.21 0.12
N GLY A 317 18.60 -23.41 0.79
CA GLY A 317 20.02 -23.25 0.49
C GLY A 317 20.84 -24.42 1.02
N PHE A 318 21.95 -24.71 0.35
CA PHE A 318 22.87 -25.75 0.79
C PHE A 318 23.55 -25.35 2.11
N VAL A 319 23.51 -26.22 3.12
CA VAL A 319 24.22 -26.01 4.39
C VAL A 319 25.67 -26.45 4.20
N SER A 320 26.55 -25.49 3.90
CA SER A 320 27.97 -25.75 3.71
C SER A 320 28.67 -26.07 5.03
N CYS A 321 29.34 -27.22 5.12
CA CYS A 321 30.27 -27.49 6.21
C CYS A 321 31.54 -26.63 6.03
N SER A 322 31.77 -25.68 6.93
CA SER A 322 33.09 -25.07 7.09
C SER A 322 34.03 -26.10 7.71
N LEU A 323 34.76 -26.85 6.87
CA LEU A 323 35.95 -27.56 7.32
C LEU A 323 36.99 -26.49 7.69
N ASN A 324 37.11 -26.18 8.97
CA ASN A 324 38.28 -25.48 9.49
C ASN A 324 39.50 -26.37 9.20
N ALA A 325 40.20 -26.08 8.10
CA ALA A 325 41.51 -26.63 7.83
C ALA A 325 42.48 -26.02 8.86
N LEU A 326 42.72 -26.76 9.95
CA LEU A 326 43.92 -26.58 10.76
C LEU A 326 45.09 -27.12 9.94
N GLY A 327 45.83 -26.21 9.31
CA GLY A 327 47.16 -26.44 8.74
C GLY A 327 48.21 -25.77 9.61
#